data_AF-A0A2S0K023-F1
#
_entry.id   AF-A0A2S0K023-F1
#
_cell.length_a   1.000
_cell.length_b   1.000
_cell.length_c   1.000
_cell.angle_alpha   90.00
_cell.angle_beta   90.00
_cell.angle_gamma   90.00
#
_symmetry.space_group_name_H-M   'P 1'
#
loop_
_entity.id
_entity.type
_entity.pdbx_description
1 polymer ?
#
loop_
_entity_poly.entity_id
_entity_poly.type
_entity_poly.pdbx_seq_one_letter_code
_entity_poly.pdbx_strand_id
1 'polypeptide(L)'
;MAFWLNVQTLIWLFPILFIIHDFEEIILVEKWLHTNRNKIYKRLPPKIADRIVKQFSMTTAQFAAAVIVIFLFVSAATVSAIYYLYNGTSWSLYFFIAVSLVFFIHAFTHIGQTIIFRSIAPGTITSVIIIIPYSIVLYRSLWMEQIVTWKMILISLPFGVLFFPIVLIAHWIGKKFI
;
A
#
# COMPACT_ATOMS: atom_id res chain seq x y z
N MET A 1 8.91 -17.20 -24.06
CA MET A 1 9.88 -16.85 -23.01
C MET A 1 9.21 -17.17 -21.69
N ALA A 2 9.59 -18.27 -21.03
CA ALA A 2 8.93 -18.74 -19.82
C ALA A 2 9.07 -17.68 -18.72
N PHE A 3 7.95 -17.12 -18.28
CA PHE A 3 7.93 -16.27 -17.10
C PHE A 3 8.10 -17.21 -15.91
N TRP A 4 9.23 -17.12 -15.20
CA TRP A 4 9.58 -18.05 -14.11
C TRP A 4 8.59 -18.02 -12.92
N LEU A 5 7.67 -17.05 -12.90
CA LEU A 5 6.59 -16.92 -11.93
C LEU A 5 5.25 -16.92 -12.67
N ASN A 6 4.40 -17.92 -12.40
CA ASN A 6 3.01 -17.92 -12.85
C ASN A 6 2.24 -16.82 -12.11
N VAL A 7 1.19 -16.26 -12.74
CA VAL A 7 0.28 -15.26 -12.16
C VAL A 7 -0.23 -15.64 -10.77
N GLN A 8 -0.54 -16.91 -10.54
CA GLN A 8 -0.98 -17.39 -9.23
C GLN A 8 0.08 -17.14 -8.14
N THR A 9 1.35 -17.38 -8.44
CA THR A 9 2.46 -17.11 -7.51
C THR A 9 2.60 -15.61 -7.25
N LEU A 10 2.46 -14.78 -8.29
CA LEU A 10 2.53 -13.33 -8.15
C LEU A 10 1.39 -12.80 -7.27
N ILE A 11 0.17 -13.31 -7.43
CA ILE A 11 -0.97 -12.94 -6.57
C ILE A 11 -0.67 -13.30 -5.10
N TRP A 12 -0.17 -14.50 -4.82
CA TRP A 12 0.17 -14.91 -3.45
C TRP A 12 1.37 -14.16 -2.85
N LEU A 13 2.28 -13.64 -3.68
CA LEU A 13 3.37 -12.78 -3.22
C LEU A 13 2.85 -11.42 -2.71
N PHE A 14 1.67 -10.97 -3.13
CA PHE A 14 1.12 -9.68 -2.73
C PHE A 14 1.08 -9.45 -1.21
N PRO A 15 0.42 -10.28 -0.39
CA PRO A 15 0.37 -10.09 1.06
C PRO A 15 1.75 -10.18 1.73
N ILE A 16 2.66 -10.99 1.18
CA ILE A 16 4.02 -11.17 1.71
C ILE A 16 4.84 -9.88 1.50
N LEU A 17 4.79 -9.32 0.29
CA LEU A 17 5.53 -8.10 -0.02
C LEU A 17 4.91 -6.87 0.66
N PHE A 18 3.58 -6.86 0.80
CA PHE A 18 2.87 -5.87 1.61
C PHE A 18 3.40 -5.86 3.04
N ILE A 19 3.42 -7.01 3.74
CA ILE A 19 3.83 -7.01 5.15
C ILE A 19 5.33 -6.69 5.32
N ILE A 20 6.19 -7.08 4.37
CA ILE A 20 7.61 -6.70 4.39
C ILE A 20 7.77 -5.17 4.30
N HIS A 21 7.00 -4.52 3.42
CA HIS A 21 6.99 -3.06 3.31
C HIS A 21 6.48 -2.40 4.59
N ASP A 22 5.33 -2.84 5.10
CA ASP A 22 4.74 -2.27 6.30
C ASP A 22 5.59 -2.54 7.55
N PHE A 23 6.38 -3.61 7.61
CA PHE A 23 7.37 -3.79 8.68
C PHE A 23 8.46 -2.70 8.67
N GLU A 24 8.95 -2.29 7.49
CA GLU A 24 9.86 -1.14 7.39
C GLU A 24 9.18 0.11 7.98
N GLU A 25 7.92 0.35 7.61
CA GLU A 25 7.15 1.50 8.12
C GLU A 25 6.97 1.42 9.64
N ILE A 26 6.51 0.29 10.18
CA ILE A 26 6.30 0.07 11.62
C ILE A 26 7.57 0.38 12.42
N ILE A 27 8.73 -0.09 11.95
CA ILE A 27 10.00 0.08 12.66
C ILE A 27 10.48 1.53 12.61
N LEU A 28 10.25 2.25 11.50
CA LEU A 28 10.88 3.54 11.24
C LEU A 28 9.99 4.76 11.51
N VAL A 29 8.65 4.63 11.42
CA VAL A 29 7.73 5.77 11.39
C VAL A 29 7.81 6.65 12.63
N GLU A 30 7.83 6.05 13.82
CA GLU A 30 7.88 6.75 15.10
C GLU A 30 9.17 7.58 15.21
N LYS A 31 10.32 6.93 15.02
CA LYS A 31 11.65 7.57 15.04
C LYS A 31 11.77 8.67 13.97
N TRP A 32 11.26 8.40 12.77
CA TRP A 32 11.31 9.35 11.66
C TRP A 32 10.51 10.62 11.97
N LEU A 33 9.31 10.48 12.55
CA LEU A 33 8.50 11.63 12.96
C LEU A 33 9.22 12.48 14.00
N HIS A 34 9.76 11.86 15.05
CA HIS A 34 10.51 12.58 16.09
C HIS A 34 11.68 13.39 15.51
N THR A 35 12.42 12.81 14.57
CA THR A 35 13.60 13.44 13.97
C THR A 35 13.22 14.53 12.95
N ASN A 36 12.11 14.36 12.23
CA ASN A 36 11.74 15.23 11.10
C ASN A 36 10.59 16.21 11.42
N ARG A 37 10.00 16.18 12.62
CA ARG A 37 8.91 17.08 13.04
C ARG A 37 9.19 18.55 12.73
N ASN A 38 10.38 19.04 13.07
CA ASN A 38 10.77 20.41 12.80
C ASN A 38 10.88 20.73 11.30
N LYS A 39 11.32 19.76 10.48
CA LYS A 39 11.37 19.92 9.02
C LYS A 39 9.96 19.96 8.42
N ILE A 40 9.03 19.19 8.95
CA ILE A 40 7.62 19.18 8.52
C ILE A 40 7.00 20.57 8.70
N TYR A 41 7.12 21.16 9.90
CA TYR A 41 6.60 22.51 10.17
C TYR A 41 7.30 23.62 9.37
N LYS A 42 8.57 23.44 9.00
CA LYS A 42 9.29 24.41 8.18
C LYS A 42 8.92 24.38 6.69
N ARG A 43 8.48 23.24 6.17
CA ARG A 43 8.27 23.04 4.72
C ARG A 43 6.81 23.02 4.29
N LEU A 44 5.89 22.89 5.22
CA LEU A 44 4.47 22.81 4.93
C LEU A 44 3.69 23.93 5.65
N PRO A 45 2.57 24.38 5.07
CA PRO A 45 1.64 25.26 5.77
C PRO A 45 1.22 24.65 7.12
N PRO A 46 1.05 25.44 8.19
CA PRO A 46 0.80 24.92 9.55
C PRO A 46 -0.35 23.92 9.62
N LYS A 47 -1.48 24.21 8.96
CA LYS A 47 -2.65 23.32 8.91
C LYS A 47 -2.35 21.94 8.30
N ILE A 48 -1.45 21.88 7.31
CA ILE A 48 -1.05 20.64 6.65
C ILE A 48 -0.02 19.90 7.50
N ALA A 49 0.95 20.64 8.04
CA ALA A 49 1.94 20.11 8.98
C ALA A 49 1.26 19.46 10.20
N ASP A 50 0.27 20.11 10.80
CA ASP A 50 -0.49 19.57 11.94
C ASP A 50 -1.23 18.29 11.59
N ARG A 51 -1.85 18.21 10.40
CA ARG A 51 -2.52 16.99 9.93
C ARG A 51 -1.54 15.84 9.77
N ILE A 52 -0.41 16.09 9.13
CA ILE A 52 0.64 15.08 8.90
C ILE A 52 1.22 14.62 10.24
N VAL A 53 1.63 15.55 11.09
CA VAL A 53 2.16 15.20 12.42
C VAL A 53 1.12 14.42 13.20
N LYS A 54 -0.13 14.87 13.25
CA LYS A 54 -1.21 14.14 13.93
C LYS A 54 -1.40 12.75 13.36
N GLN A 55 -1.39 12.57 12.04
CA GLN A 55 -1.55 11.27 11.41
C GLN A 55 -0.41 10.31 11.79
N PHE A 56 0.83 10.76 11.71
CA PHE A 56 2.01 9.94 12.04
C PHE A 56 2.30 9.84 13.55
N SER A 57 1.62 10.62 14.40
CA SER A 57 1.75 10.55 15.87
C SER A 57 1.03 9.31 16.38
N MET A 58 1.65 8.15 16.17
CA MET A 58 1.22 6.83 16.61
C MET A 58 2.44 6.11 17.19
N THR A 59 2.22 5.32 18.25
CA THR A 59 3.24 4.38 18.71
C THR A 59 3.39 3.25 17.70
N THR A 60 4.53 2.58 17.72
CA THR A 60 4.78 1.36 16.93
C THR A 60 3.64 0.33 17.07
N ALA A 61 3.10 0.15 18.28
CA ALA A 61 1.98 -0.79 18.53
C ALA A 61 0.65 -0.32 17.91
N GLN A 62 0.33 0.97 18.02
CA GLN A 62 -0.88 1.55 17.41
C GLN A 62 -0.83 1.45 15.89
N PHE A 63 0.35 1.69 15.30
CA PHE A 63 0.55 1.59 13.86
C PHE A 63 0.45 0.13 13.38
N ALA A 64 1.07 -0.81 14.09
CA ALA A 64 0.94 -2.24 13.80
C ALA A 64 -0.52 -2.72 13.83
N ALA A 65 -1.34 -2.24 14.77
CA ALA A 65 -2.78 -2.55 14.81
C ALA A 65 -3.52 -2.07 13.56
N ALA A 66 -3.18 -0.90 13.03
CA ALA A 66 -3.73 -0.41 11.78
C ALA A 66 -3.28 -1.26 10.58
N VAL A 67 -2.00 -1.65 10.54
CA VAL A 67 -1.45 -2.55 9.52
C VAL A 67 -2.18 -3.89 9.49
N ILE A 68 -2.53 -4.46 10.65
CA ILE A 68 -3.31 -5.72 10.71
C ILE A 68 -4.64 -5.57 9.97
N VAL A 69 -5.37 -4.47 10.18
CA VAL A 69 -6.64 -4.23 9.49
C VAL A 69 -6.42 -4.17 7.98
N ILE A 70 -5.41 -3.43 7.52
CA ILE A 70 -5.11 -3.30 6.09
C ILE A 70 -4.67 -4.66 5.50
N PHE A 71 -3.87 -5.43 6.24
CA PHE A 71 -3.43 -6.76 5.85
C PHE A 71 -4.59 -7.73 5.63
N LEU A 72 -5.67 -7.63 6.42
CA LEU A 72 -6.88 -8.42 6.18
C LEU A 72 -7.54 -8.07 4.85
N PHE A 73 -7.60 -6.78 4.47
CA PHE A 73 -8.11 -6.36 3.16
C PHE A 73 -7.23 -6.86 2.01
N VAL A 74 -5.90 -6.75 2.17
CA VAL A 74 -4.93 -7.27 1.19
C VAL A 74 -5.07 -8.79 1.02
N SER A 75 -5.22 -9.52 2.12
CA SER A 75 -5.42 -10.97 2.13
C SER A 75 -6.75 -11.35 1.47
N ALA A 76 -7.85 -10.65 1.79
CA ALA A 76 -9.16 -10.87 1.18
C ALA A 76 -9.15 -10.58 -0.33
N ALA A 77 -8.46 -9.52 -0.75
CA ALA A 77 -8.27 -9.18 -2.16
C ALA A 77 -7.46 -10.27 -2.89
N THR A 78 -6.43 -10.80 -2.24
CA THR A 78 -5.60 -11.90 -2.77
C THR A 78 -6.44 -13.17 -2.98
N VAL A 79 -7.18 -13.59 -1.96
CA VAL A 79 -8.08 -14.76 -2.07
C VAL A 79 -9.15 -14.55 -3.13
N SER A 80 -9.68 -13.34 -3.27
CA SER A 80 -10.67 -12.96 -4.29
C SER A 80 -10.12 -13.11 -5.72
N ALA A 81 -8.86 -12.76 -5.95
CA ALA A 81 -8.20 -12.97 -7.23
C ALA A 81 -7.91 -14.44 -7.51
N ILE A 82 -7.49 -15.22 -6.50
CA ILE A 82 -7.31 -16.67 -6.66
C ILE A 82 -8.66 -17.34 -6.99
N TYR A 83 -9.73 -16.95 -6.30
CA TYR A 83 -11.06 -17.45 -6.60
C TYR A 83 -11.50 -17.14 -8.04
N TYR A 84 -11.16 -15.95 -8.56
CA TYR A 84 -11.39 -15.60 -9.96
C TYR A 84 -10.68 -16.56 -10.92
N LEU A 85 -9.41 -16.90 -10.66
CA LEU A 85 -8.65 -17.80 -11.54
C LEU A 85 -9.31 -19.18 -11.67
N TYR A 86 -10.00 -19.66 -10.64
CA TYR A 86 -10.68 -20.97 -10.66
C TYR A 86 -12.14 -20.92 -11.13
N ASN A 87 -12.85 -19.81 -10.90
CA ASN A 87 -14.31 -19.76 -11.08
C ASN A 87 -14.80 -18.69 -12.09
N GLY A 88 -13.93 -17.80 -12.57
CA GLY A 88 -14.25 -16.79 -13.59
C GLY A 88 -15.11 -15.61 -13.11
N THR A 89 -15.35 -15.44 -11.81
CA THR A 89 -16.24 -14.41 -11.26
C THR A 89 -15.66 -12.99 -11.38
N SER A 90 -16.13 -12.19 -12.34
CA SER A 90 -15.49 -10.92 -12.73
C SER A 90 -15.29 -9.90 -11.60
N TRP A 91 -16.23 -9.76 -10.66
CA TRP A 91 -16.17 -8.74 -9.58
C TRP A 91 -15.00 -8.93 -8.60
N SER A 92 -14.59 -10.18 -8.34
CA SER A 92 -13.55 -10.49 -7.35
C SER A 92 -12.15 -10.04 -7.82
N LEU A 93 -11.95 -9.95 -9.14
CA LEU A 93 -10.72 -9.43 -9.73
C LEU A 93 -10.63 -7.90 -9.67
N TYR A 94 -11.75 -7.17 -9.83
CA TYR A 94 -11.75 -5.70 -9.69
C TYR A 94 -11.31 -5.25 -8.30
N PHE A 95 -11.69 -5.99 -7.25
CA PHE A 95 -11.26 -5.73 -5.89
C PHE A 95 -9.73 -5.87 -5.76
N PHE A 96 -9.16 -6.97 -6.24
CA PHE A 96 -7.71 -7.17 -6.24
C PHE A 96 -6.95 -6.09 -7.02
N ILE A 97 -7.43 -5.72 -8.21
CA ILE A 97 -6.83 -4.63 -9.00
C ILE A 97 -6.90 -3.33 -8.20
N ALA A 98 -8.04 -3.00 -7.60
CA ALA A 98 -8.17 -1.77 -6.81
C ALA A 98 -7.17 -1.73 -5.64
N VAL A 99 -7.07 -2.79 -4.84
CA VAL A 99 -6.14 -2.84 -3.69
C VAL A 99 -4.68 -2.79 -4.15
N SER A 100 -4.32 -3.55 -5.18
CA SER A 100 -2.93 -3.58 -5.68
C SER A 100 -2.53 -2.29 -6.39
N LEU A 101 -3.46 -1.58 -7.04
CA LEU A 101 -3.22 -0.22 -7.55
C LEU A 101 -3.00 0.77 -6.41
N VAL A 102 -3.80 0.71 -5.33
CA VAL A 102 -3.58 1.56 -4.15
C VAL A 102 -2.20 1.32 -3.57
N PHE A 103 -1.79 0.06 -3.43
CA PHE A 103 -0.45 -0.30 -2.96
C PHE A 103 0.66 0.23 -3.89
N PHE A 104 0.48 0.11 -5.21
CA PHE A 104 1.43 0.66 -6.18
C PHE A 104 1.52 2.18 -6.11
N ILE A 105 0.39 2.88 -6.00
CA ILE A 105 0.34 4.34 -5.88
C ILE A 105 0.95 4.82 -4.55
N HIS A 106 0.70 4.08 -3.45
CA HIS A 106 1.24 4.35 -2.12
C HIS A 106 2.77 4.44 -2.13
N ALA A 107 3.45 3.58 -2.89
CA ALA A 107 4.92 3.61 -3.03
C ALA A 107 5.46 4.97 -3.49
N PHE A 108 4.73 5.68 -4.37
CA PHE A 108 5.14 7.00 -4.83
C PHE A 108 4.95 8.09 -3.77
N THR A 109 4.06 7.89 -2.79
CA THR A 109 3.87 8.84 -1.70
C THR A 109 5.12 8.91 -0.83
N HIS A 110 5.78 7.78 -0.56
CA HIS A 110 7.05 7.69 0.18
C HIS A 110 8.21 8.36 -0.55
N ILE A 111 8.30 8.14 -1.86
CA ILE A 111 9.29 8.82 -2.71
C ILE A 111 9.06 10.34 -2.67
N GLY A 112 7.81 10.77 -2.81
CA GLY A 112 7.42 12.17 -2.72
C GLY A 112 7.77 12.78 -1.36
N GLN A 113 7.44 12.10 -0.25
CA GLN A 113 7.80 12.53 1.10
C GLN A 113 9.32 12.64 1.26
N THR A 114 10.08 11.69 0.73
CA THR A 114 11.54 11.70 0.77
C THR A 114 12.12 12.94 0.07
N ILE A 115 11.61 13.27 -1.11
CA ILE A 115 12.03 14.47 -1.86
C ILE A 115 11.63 15.75 -1.09
N ILE A 116 10.37 15.83 -0.65
CA ILE A 116 9.81 17.01 0.03
C ILE A 116 10.52 17.29 1.35
N PHE A 117 10.86 16.28 2.14
CA PHE A 117 11.49 16.45 3.46
C PHE A 117 13.02 16.29 3.43
N ARG A 118 13.62 15.91 2.29
CA ARG A 118 15.05 15.60 2.13
C ARG A 118 15.53 14.67 3.25
N SER A 119 14.78 13.60 3.46
CA SER A 119 14.98 12.59 4.51
C SER A 119 14.32 11.32 4.03
N ILE A 120 14.98 10.17 4.11
CA ILE A 120 14.40 8.89 3.69
C ILE A 120 13.15 8.65 4.54
N ALA A 121 11.97 8.71 3.92
CA ALA A 121 10.70 8.42 4.56
C ALA A 121 10.58 6.91 4.81
N PRO A 122 9.95 6.49 5.91
CA PRO A 122 9.65 5.08 6.18
C PRO A 122 8.96 4.46 4.97
N GLY A 123 9.40 3.28 4.52
CA GLY A 123 8.81 2.60 3.37
C GLY A 123 9.40 3.02 2.01
N THR A 124 10.29 4.03 1.95
CA THR A 124 10.89 4.47 0.67
C THR A 124 11.80 3.40 0.07
N ILE A 125 12.58 2.70 0.90
CA ILE A 125 13.54 1.71 0.42
C ILE A 125 12.81 0.53 -0.20
N THR A 126 11.87 -0.06 0.55
CA THR A 126 11.02 -1.14 0.04
C THR A 126 10.09 -0.68 -1.09
N SER A 127 9.65 0.57 -1.15
CA SER A 127 8.90 1.10 -2.30
C SER A 127 9.67 0.97 -3.61
N VAL A 128 10.93 1.40 -3.62
CA VAL A 128 11.79 1.42 -4.81
C VAL A 128 12.27 0.01 -5.19
N ILE A 129 12.67 -0.79 -4.19
CA ILE A 129 13.32 -2.07 -4.43
C ILE A 129 12.32 -3.23 -4.52
N ILE A 130 11.18 -3.12 -3.84
CA ILE A 130 10.18 -4.21 -3.75
C ILE A 130 8.90 -3.84 -4.48
N ILE A 131 8.18 -2.80 -4.05
CA ILE A 131 6.81 -2.53 -4.53
C ILE A 131 6.79 -2.25 -6.02
N ILE A 132 7.58 -1.27 -6.48
CA ILE A 132 7.56 -0.85 -7.88
C ILE A 132 7.96 -2.01 -8.81
N PRO A 133 9.09 -2.71 -8.60
CA PRO A 133 9.45 -3.86 -9.44
C PRO A 133 8.38 -4.96 -9.42
N TYR A 134 7.87 -5.32 -8.24
CA TYR A 134 6.83 -6.33 -8.10
C TYR A 134 5.56 -5.95 -8.86
N SER A 135 5.06 -4.73 -8.69
CA SER A 135 3.84 -4.27 -9.37
C SER A 135 4.02 -4.27 -10.88
N ILE A 136 5.16 -3.84 -11.40
CA ILE A 136 5.45 -3.90 -12.84
C ILE A 136 5.40 -5.35 -13.35
N VAL A 137 6.01 -6.27 -12.62
CA VAL A 137 6.03 -7.70 -12.97
C VAL A 137 4.62 -8.30 -12.90
N LEU A 138 3.86 -8.03 -11.83
CA LEU A 138 2.48 -8.47 -11.65
C LEU A 138 1.58 -8.00 -12.80
N TYR A 139 1.55 -6.70 -13.08
CA TYR A 139 0.67 -6.14 -14.12
C TYR A 139 1.09 -6.57 -15.52
N ARG A 140 2.39 -6.72 -15.78
CA ARG A 140 2.87 -7.29 -17.04
C ARG A 140 2.38 -8.72 -17.22
N SER A 141 2.49 -9.58 -16.20
CA SER A 141 2.02 -10.97 -16.29
C SER A 141 0.51 -11.05 -16.46
N LEU A 142 -0.26 -10.27 -15.68
CA LEU A 142 -1.72 -10.21 -15.81
C LEU A 142 -2.17 -9.73 -17.19
N TRP A 143 -1.44 -8.79 -17.78
CA TRP A 143 -1.70 -8.30 -19.14
C TRP A 143 -1.39 -9.36 -20.21
N MET A 144 -0.22 -10.01 -20.12
CA MET A 144 0.22 -11.01 -21.09
C MET A 144 -0.70 -12.25 -21.12
N GLU A 145 -1.24 -12.63 -19.96
CA GLU A 145 -2.21 -13.74 -19.81
C GLU A 145 -3.66 -13.30 -20.11
N GLN A 146 -3.88 -12.05 -20.56
CA GLN A 146 -5.20 -11.48 -20.87
C GLN A 146 -6.20 -11.49 -19.69
N ILE A 147 -5.69 -11.57 -18.46
CA ILE A 147 -6.50 -11.55 -17.23
C ILE A 147 -6.97 -10.13 -16.91
N VAL A 148 -6.13 -9.13 -17.21
CA VAL A 148 -6.43 -7.71 -16.95
C VAL A 148 -6.42 -6.91 -18.24
N THR A 149 -7.38 -6.00 -18.36
CA THR A 149 -7.47 -5.03 -19.47
C THR A 149 -7.35 -3.59 -18.95
N TRP A 150 -7.06 -2.64 -19.84
CA TRP A 150 -7.01 -1.22 -19.49
C TRP A 150 -8.34 -0.73 -18.93
N LYS A 151 -9.46 -1.22 -19.47
CA LYS A 151 -10.80 -0.89 -18.99
C LYS A 151 -10.97 -1.31 -17.53
N MET A 152 -10.47 -2.48 -17.14
CA MET A 152 -10.56 -2.96 -15.75
C MET A 152 -9.74 -2.09 -14.81
N ILE A 153 -8.50 -1.74 -15.20
CA ILE A 153 -7.63 -0.83 -14.43
C ILE A 153 -8.33 0.52 -14.22
N LEU A 154 -8.86 1.12 -15.30
CA LEU A 154 -9.54 2.42 -15.24
C LEU A 154 -10.80 2.38 -14.38
N ILE A 155 -11.59 1.31 -14.45
CA ILE A 155 -12.78 1.13 -13.62
C ILE A 155 -12.41 0.91 -12.15
N SER A 156 -11.29 0.23 -11.87
CA SER A 156 -10.81 -0.04 -10.51
C SER A 156 -10.23 1.19 -9.80
N LEU A 157 -9.72 2.19 -10.53
CA LEU A 157 -9.08 3.38 -9.96
C LEU A 157 -9.98 4.16 -8.97
N PRO A 158 -11.26 4.50 -9.30
CA PRO A 158 -12.17 5.13 -8.35
C PRO A 158 -12.38 4.33 -7.06
N PHE A 159 -12.42 2.99 -7.14
CA PHE A 159 -12.55 2.14 -5.96
C PHE A 159 -11.32 2.18 -5.06
N GLY A 160 -10.14 2.48 -5.62
CA GLY A 160 -8.94 2.77 -4.84
C GLY A 160 -9.09 4.00 -3.92
N VAL A 161 -9.91 4.98 -4.31
CA VAL A 161 -10.19 6.14 -3.44
C VAL A 161 -10.99 5.73 -2.19
N LEU A 162 -11.82 4.67 -2.29
CA LEU A 162 -12.56 4.14 -1.15
C LEU A 162 -11.66 3.48 -0.09
N PHE A 163 -10.40 3.19 -0.43
CA PHE A 163 -9.42 2.72 0.56
C PHE A 163 -8.92 3.82 1.49
N PHE A 164 -8.99 5.11 1.11
CA PHE A 164 -8.57 6.20 1.99
C PHE A 164 -9.36 6.24 3.31
N PRO A 165 -10.72 6.18 3.30
CA PRO A 165 -11.51 6.03 4.52
C PRO A 165 -11.12 4.80 5.35
N ILE A 166 -10.81 3.67 4.71
CA ILE A 166 -10.43 2.43 5.39
C ILE A 166 -9.12 2.62 6.17
N VAL A 167 -8.12 3.25 5.55
CA VAL A 167 -6.84 3.58 6.21
C VAL A 167 -7.06 4.54 7.38
N LEU A 168 -7.91 5.56 7.22
CA LEU A 168 -8.23 6.49 8.30
C LEU A 168 -8.94 5.80 9.48
N ILE A 169 -9.85 4.87 9.19
CA ILE A 169 -10.53 4.04 10.20
C ILE A 169 -9.52 3.12 10.89
N ALA A 170 -8.62 2.48 10.13
CA ALA A 170 -7.58 1.61 10.69
C ALA A 170 -6.66 2.40 11.65
N HIS A 171 -6.22 3.60 11.27
CA HIS A 171 -5.47 4.49 12.16
C HIS A 171 -6.28 4.90 13.40
N TRP A 172 -7.58 5.18 13.24
CA TRP A 172 -8.45 5.51 14.37
C TRP A 172 -8.61 4.34 15.34
N ILE A 173 -8.78 3.12 14.83
CA ILE A 173 -8.83 1.90 15.64
C ILE A 173 -7.51 1.75 16.41
N GLY A 174 -6.37 1.85 15.72
CA GLY A 174 -5.05 1.78 16.36
C GLY A 174 -4.91 2.77 17.51
N LYS A 175 -5.28 4.05 17.30
CA LYS A 175 -5.18 5.08 18.33
C LYS A 175 -6.15 4.94 19.51
N LYS A 176 -7.33 4.36 19.27
CA LYS A 176 -8.40 4.30 20.27
C LYS A 176 -8.27 3.08 21.18
N PHE A 177 -7.77 1.97 20.65
CA PHE A 177 -7.82 0.67 21.31
C PHE A 177 -6.46 0.14 21.77
N ILE A 178 -5.35 0.79 21.38
CA ILE A 178 -3.98 0.46 21.82
C ILE A 178 -3.35 1.71 22.46
#